data_AF-A0A1C5CD29-F1
#
_entry.id   AF-A0A1C5CD29-F1
#
_cell.length_a   1.000
_cell.length_b   1.000
_cell.length_c   1.000
_cell.angle_alpha   90.00
_cell.angle_beta   90.00
_cell.angle_gamma   90.00
#
_symmetry.space_group_name_H-M   'P 1'
#
loop_
_entity.id
_entity.type
_entity.pdbx_description
1 polymer ?
#
loop_
_entity_poly.entity_id
_entity_poly.type
_entity_poly.pdbx_seq_one_letter_code
_entity_poly.pdbx_strand_id
1 'polypeptide(L)'
;SALLRAAHTARLRQLPRAAGAALSVVTLLRAARASDPSYRTAELVTALAELLGTARRVATVTGAELAAVRGRVRRPYSPDGSLRLYGLFTEPVVTDSGHGGVRTWVAGADGRLFTVGDVAPGGVGRALGVADRAVRLGDSALTHRELGRAGLAVSGATVSPDGRLGAGKSVKAVTARGAAWTEPPLAALWETPPAEQAARALRSTSRYADPDGTGSDLLFLDVELLGAVREPGGTSLLALSEGGVPVRLTAADDDPALAHRDNLALLAAAPGTRLRIIGRLIPATHPRLTLLACSHPTGEGTIDLGLDRLRRADLPDPAAPAHFAPPQPAGPGAQSPLYLLERRVEQTVPAGRAALGLLGDVTAETRRIRRGGLPTAAGLLTALCASAAQRERDHFGRLLPADTDGFAAYWLAAARYSAAVSESLCSAAWNPTGEVQGVSGGPPAAAARPAV
;
A
#
# COMPACT_ATOMS: atom_id res chain seq x y z
N SER A 1 27.68 5.66 -9.39
CA SER A 1 28.32 4.35 -9.63
C SER A 1 28.31 3.45 -8.40
N ALA A 2 28.48 3.96 -7.16
CA ALA A 2 28.52 3.13 -5.94
C ALA A 2 27.26 2.28 -5.68
N LEU A 3 26.05 2.84 -5.80
CA LEU A 3 24.80 2.07 -5.60
C LEU A 3 24.63 0.91 -6.60
N LEU A 4 25.02 1.11 -7.87
CA LEU A 4 24.98 0.04 -8.87
C LEU A 4 25.97 -1.08 -8.55
N ARG A 5 27.17 -0.73 -8.03
CA ARG A 5 28.11 -1.74 -7.53
C ARG A 5 27.53 -2.50 -6.34
N ALA A 6 26.89 -1.81 -5.38
CA ALA A 6 26.23 -2.46 -4.25
C ALA A 6 25.11 -3.42 -4.72
N ALA A 7 24.29 -3.02 -5.69
CA ALA A 7 23.27 -3.89 -6.29
C ALA A 7 23.89 -5.12 -6.96
N HIS A 8 25.00 -4.96 -7.68
CA HIS A 8 25.73 -6.07 -8.29
C HIS A 8 26.30 -7.03 -7.24
N THR A 9 26.96 -6.50 -6.20
CA THR A 9 27.47 -7.32 -5.08
C THR A 9 26.34 -8.07 -4.37
N ALA A 10 25.19 -7.42 -4.13
CA ALA A 10 24.02 -8.07 -3.55
C ALA A 10 23.52 -9.26 -4.40
N ARG A 11 23.51 -9.13 -5.74
CA ARG A 11 23.19 -10.24 -6.64
C ARG A 11 24.18 -11.39 -6.53
N LEU A 12 25.48 -11.11 -6.52
CA LEU A 12 26.53 -12.12 -6.35
C LEU A 12 26.41 -12.86 -5.00
N ARG A 13 25.93 -12.18 -3.97
CA ARG A 13 25.68 -12.74 -2.63
C ARG A 13 24.29 -13.35 -2.46
N GLN A 14 23.50 -13.49 -3.54
CA GLN A 14 22.13 -14.02 -3.51
C GLN A 14 21.24 -13.29 -2.49
N LEU A 15 21.31 -11.96 -2.51
CA LEU A 15 20.47 -11.03 -1.76
C LEU A 15 19.52 -10.29 -2.72
N PRO A 16 18.53 -10.98 -3.33
CA PRO A 16 17.66 -10.39 -4.34
C PRO A 16 16.89 -9.17 -3.84
N ARG A 17 16.47 -9.14 -2.57
CA ARG A 17 15.75 -7.99 -1.99
C ARG A 17 16.62 -6.74 -1.90
N ALA A 18 17.85 -6.89 -1.39
CA ALA A 18 18.80 -5.78 -1.32
C ALA A 18 19.17 -5.26 -2.72
N ALA A 19 19.35 -6.17 -3.69
CA ALA A 19 19.59 -5.80 -5.08
C ALA A 19 18.41 -5.03 -5.69
N GLY A 20 17.18 -5.48 -5.46
CA GLY A 20 15.95 -4.81 -5.92
C GLY A 20 15.77 -3.43 -5.29
N ALA A 21 15.96 -3.31 -3.98
CA ALA A 21 15.89 -2.03 -3.27
C ALA A 21 16.94 -1.04 -3.78
N ALA A 22 18.19 -1.49 -3.98
CA ALA A 22 19.25 -0.65 -4.53
C ALA A 22 18.94 -0.15 -5.95
N LEU A 23 18.37 -1.01 -6.80
CA LEU A 23 17.97 -0.62 -8.16
C LEU A 23 16.78 0.35 -8.14
N SER A 24 15.82 0.16 -7.24
CA SER A 24 14.68 1.08 -7.07
C SER A 24 15.15 2.49 -6.71
N VAL A 25 16.09 2.61 -5.75
CA VAL A 25 16.73 3.88 -5.41
C VAL A 25 17.44 4.51 -6.62
N VAL A 26 18.16 3.70 -7.42
CA VAL A 26 18.83 4.20 -8.62
C VAL A 26 17.84 4.73 -9.66
N THR A 27 16.73 4.03 -9.88
CA THR A 27 15.67 4.43 -10.82
C THR A 27 15.04 5.76 -10.38
N LEU A 28 14.62 5.87 -9.12
CA LEU A 28 14.02 7.09 -8.58
C LEU A 28 14.99 8.28 -8.60
N LEU A 29 16.28 8.07 -8.33
CA LEU A 29 17.30 9.11 -8.48
C LEU A 29 17.53 9.54 -9.94
N ARG A 30 17.29 8.66 -10.92
CA ARG A 30 17.35 9.02 -12.34
C ARG A 30 16.11 9.80 -12.74
N ALA A 31 14.92 9.36 -12.31
CA ALA A 31 13.66 10.08 -12.52
C ALA A 31 13.73 11.51 -11.95
N ALA A 32 14.24 11.67 -10.72
CA ALA A 32 14.46 12.98 -10.12
C ALA A 32 15.38 13.88 -10.96
N ARG A 33 16.48 13.35 -11.50
CA ARG A 33 17.40 14.11 -12.37
C ARG A 33 16.80 14.45 -13.73
N ALA A 34 15.94 13.58 -14.24
CA ALA A 34 15.24 13.79 -15.50
C ALA A 34 14.04 14.74 -15.36
N SER A 35 13.73 15.22 -14.14
CA SER A 35 12.52 16.00 -13.84
C SER A 35 11.24 15.27 -14.27
N ASP A 36 11.21 13.96 -14.06
CA ASP A 36 10.05 13.13 -14.40
C ASP A 36 8.80 13.60 -13.62
N PRO A 37 7.68 13.92 -14.29
CA PRO A 37 6.45 14.35 -13.61
C PRO A 37 5.86 13.33 -12.63
N SER A 38 6.17 12.04 -12.82
CA SER A 38 5.75 10.95 -11.92
C SER A 38 6.58 10.88 -10.64
N TYR A 39 7.77 11.49 -10.61
CA TYR A 39 8.67 11.39 -9.46
C TYR A 39 8.02 11.93 -8.18
N ARG A 40 8.14 11.14 -7.09
CA ARG A 40 7.76 11.53 -5.73
C ARG A 40 8.94 11.31 -4.76
N THR A 41 9.28 12.31 -3.95
CA THR A 41 10.34 12.17 -2.95
C THR A 41 10.01 11.10 -1.88
N ALA A 42 8.75 10.94 -1.52
CA ALA A 42 8.30 9.93 -0.56
C ALA A 42 8.60 8.49 -1.01
N GLU A 43 8.54 8.20 -2.31
CA GLU A 43 8.91 6.89 -2.86
C GLU A 43 10.41 6.64 -2.70
N LEU A 44 11.23 7.66 -2.93
CA LEU A 44 12.67 7.57 -2.75
C LEU A 44 13.05 7.38 -1.27
N VAL A 45 12.36 8.04 -0.35
CA VAL A 45 12.48 7.79 1.10
C VAL A 45 12.14 6.34 1.42
N THR A 46 11.03 5.83 0.90
CA THR A 46 10.57 4.46 1.12
C THR A 46 11.57 3.42 0.61
N ALA A 47 12.09 3.62 -0.60
CA ALA A 47 13.09 2.76 -1.23
C ALA A 47 14.45 2.81 -0.50
N LEU A 48 14.86 4.00 -0.03
CA LEU A 48 16.10 4.14 0.74
C LEU A 48 15.98 3.51 2.14
N ALA A 49 14.85 3.69 2.82
CA ALA A 49 14.57 3.03 4.09
C ALA A 49 14.55 1.50 3.93
N GLU A 50 14.01 0.99 2.82
CA GLU A 50 14.04 -0.44 2.49
C GLU A 50 15.47 -0.95 2.30
N LEU A 51 16.29 -0.23 1.53
CA LEU A 51 17.68 -0.60 1.28
C LEU A 51 18.50 -0.63 2.58
N LEU A 52 18.45 0.45 3.37
CA LEU A 52 19.19 0.55 4.62
C LEU A 52 18.68 -0.46 5.66
N GLY A 53 17.36 -0.63 5.77
CA GLY A 53 16.75 -1.61 6.66
C GLY A 53 17.11 -3.04 6.31
N THR A 54 17.10 -3.39 5.02
CA THR A 54 17.51 -4.71 4.54
C THR A 54 19.00 -4.93 4.80
N ALA A 55 19.86 -3.98 4.44
CA ALA A 55 21.31 -4.07 4.66
C ALA A 55 21.65 -4.29 6.13
N ARG A 56 21.05 -3.50 7.04
CA ARG A 56 21.27 -3.63 8.48
C ARG A 56 20.79 -4.97 9.03
N ARG A 57 19.60 -5.45 8.61
CA ARG A 57 19.05 -6.72 9.10
C ARG A 57 19.82 -7.93 8.60
N VAL A 58 20.28 -7.95 7.34
CA VAL A 58 21.09 -9.06 6.81
C VAL A 58 22.31 -9.32 7.71
N ALA A 59 22.87 -8.29 8.34
CA ALA A 59 24.01 -8.42 9.24
C ALA A 59 23.66 -8.99 10.63
N THR A 60 22.39 -8.98 11.05
CA THR A 60 21.98 -9.26 12.44
C THR A 60 21.01 -10.43 12.61
N VAL A 61 20.23 -10.78 11.58
CA VAL A 61 19.17 -11.81 11.70
C VAL A 61 19.65 -13.18 11.21
N THR A 62 19.04 -14.24 11.73
CA THR A 62 19.33 -15.64 11.35
C THR A 62 18.04 -16.41 11.05
N GLY A 63 18.16 -17.66 10.57
CA GLY A 63 17.01 -18.56 10.37
C GLY A 63 15.97 -18.06 9.36
N ALA A 64 14.69 -18.26 9.70
CA ALA A 64 13.55 -17.88 8.84
C ALA A 64 13.50 -16.37 8.55
N GLU A 65 13.91 -15.55 9.52
CA GLU A 65 13.97 -14.10 9.39
C GLU A 65 15.04 -13.69 8.35
N LEU A 66 16.19 -14.35 8.34
CA LEU A 66 17.20 -14.13 7.29
C LEU A 66 16.68 -14.52 5.91
N ALA A 67 15.94 -15.63 5.80
CA ALA A 67 15.33 -16.03 4.53
C ALA A 67 14.33 -14.98 4.01
N ALA A 68 13.54 -14.35 4.89
CA ALA A 68 12.63 -13.26 4.54
C ALA A 68 13.37 -11.99 4.10
N VAL A 69 14.44 -11.61 4.83
CA VAL A 69 15.24 -10.41 4.54
C VAL A 69 16.07 -10.56 3.25
N ARG A 70 16.61 -11.76 2.97
CA ARG A 70 17.31 -12.03 1.70
C ARG A 70 16.37 -11.79 0.50
N GLY A 71 15.09 -12.06 0.68
CA GLY A 71 14.11 -12.16 -0.39
C GLY A 71 14.21 -13.49 -1.12
N ARG A 72 13.21 -13.78 -1.95
CA ARG A 72 13.10 -15.05 -2.67
C ARG A 72 13.31 -14.83 -4.17
N VAL A 73 14.03 -15.74 -4.80
CA VAL A 73 14.00 -15.90 -6.26
C VAL A 73 12.70 -16.64 -6.61
N ARG A 74 12.15 -16.38 -7.81
CA ARG A 74 10.91 -16.99 -8.34
C ARG A 74 10.84 -18.48 -7.98
N ARG A 75 9.85 -18.85 -7.17
CA ARG A 75 9.60 -20.25 -6.79
C ARG A 75 8.85 -20.97 -7.92
N PRO A 76 9.07 -22.29 -8.08
CA PRO A 76 8.34 -23.08 -9.06
C PRO A 76 6.84 -23.09 -8.72
N TYR A 77 6.01 -23.29 -9.74
CA TYR A 77 4.58 -23.49 -9.55
C TYR A 77 4.34 -24.89 -8.97
N SER A 78 3.42 -25.01 -8.04
CA SER A 78 2.91 -26.30 -7.54
C SER A 78 1.58 -26.65 -8.21
N PRO A 79 1.28 -27.92 -8.46
CA PRO A 79 -0.05 -28.35 -8.89
C PRO A 79 -1.10 -27.97 -7.84
N ASP A 80 -2.25 -27.46 -8.28
CA ASP A 80 -3.43 -27.16 -7.44
C ASP A 80 -4.69 -27.88 -7.99
N GLY A 81 -4.49 -28.89 -8.85
CA GLY A 81 -5.55 -29.77 -9.33
C GLY A 81 -6.57 -29.09 -10.24
N SER A 82 -7.85 -29.18 -9.87
CA SER A 82 -8.97 -28.59 -10.60
C SER A 82 -9.57 -27.43 -9.80
N LEU A 83 -9.72 -26.26 -10.44
CA LEU A 83 -10.20 -25.04 -9.82
C LEU A 83 -11.46 -24.53 -10.52
N ARG A 84 -12.45 -24.10 -9.73
CA ARG A 84 -13.54 -23.25 -10.20
C ARG A 84 -13.24 -21.82 -9.79
N LEU A 85 -13.08 -20.95 -10.78
CA LEU A 85 -12.63 -19.58 -10.63
C LEU A 85 -13.73 -18.59 -11.03
N TYR A 86 -13.80 -17.48 -10.30
CA TYR A 86 -14.75 -16.40 -10.48
C TYR A 86 -13.99 -15.09 -10.63
N GLY A 87 -14.24 -14.35 -11.70
CA GLY A 87 -13.65 -13.05 -11.97
C GLY A 87 -13.97 -12.03 -10.89
N LEU A 88 -12.98 -11.23 -10.51
CA LEU A 88 -13.17 -10.08 -9.62
C LEU A 88 -13.04 -8.75 -10.38
N PHE A 89 -11.85 -8.49 -10.91
CA PHE A 89 -11.51 -7.26 -11.63
C PHE A 89 -10.18 -7.43 -12.39
N THR A 90 -9.87 -6.49 -13.29
CA THR A 90 -8.56 -6.39 -13.94
C THR A 90 -7.95 -5.02 -13.68
N GLU A 91 -6.72 -4.98 -13.14
CA GLU A 91 -5.97 -3.73 -12.98
C GLU A 91 -4.86 -3.60 -14.05
N PRO A 92 -4.63 -2.38 -14.57
CA PRO A 92 -3.44 -2.12 -15.37
C PRO A 92 -2.19 -2.22 -14.48
N VAL A 93 -1.09 -2.64 -15.07
CA VAL A 93 0.23 -2.67 -14.43
C VAL A 93 1.18 -1.85 -15.28
N VAL A 94 1.62 -0.72 -14.75
CA VAL A 94 2.68 0.11 -15.32
C VAL A 94 3.79 0.19 -14.30
N THR A 95 5.04 0.04 -14.74
CA THR A 95 6.20 0.11 -13.85
C THR A 95 7.23 1.10 -14.37
N ASP A 96 7.97 1.72 -13.45
CA ASP A 96 9.07 2.65 -13.77
C ASP A 96 10.18 2.00 -14.62
N SER A 97 10.25 0.67 -14.64
CA SER A 97 11.16 -0.09 -15.50
C SER A 97 10.67 -0.19 -16.96
N GLY A 98 9.62 0.56 -17.34
CA GLY A 98 9.05 0.58 -18.68
C GLY A 98 8.21 -0.64 -19.03
N HIS A 99 7.83 -1.46 -18.04
CA HIS A 99 6.92 -2.58 -18.28
C HIS A 99 5.47 -2.12 -18.22
N GLY A 100 4.64 -2.80 -18.98
CA GLY A 100 3.22 -2.53 -19.15
C GLY A 100 2.45 -3.83 -19.30
N GLY A 101 1.23 -3.86 -18.80
CA GLY A 101 0.38 -5.03 -18.89
C GLY A 101 -0.83 -4.94 -18.00
N VAL A 102 -1.40 -6.09 -17.68
CA VAL A 102 -2.53 -6.19 -16.76
C VAL A 102 -2.35 -7.33 -15.78
N ARG A 103 -3.08 -7.24 -14.68
CA ARG A 103 -3.27 -8.31 -13.72
C ARG A 103 -4.76 -8.50 -13.48
N THR A 104 -5.29 -9.65 -13.87
CA THR A 104 -6.67 -10.06 -13.61
C THR A 104 -6.72 -10.86 -12.33
N TRP A 105 -7.62 -10.46 -11.43
CA TRP A 105 -7.87 -11.12 -10.17
C TRP A 105 -9.07 -12.05 -10.29
N VAL A 106 -8.91 -13.26 -9.78
CA VAL A 106 -9.95 -14.29 -9.74
C VAL A 106 -9.98 -14.94 -8.36
N ALA A 107 -11.15 -15.35 -7.90
CA ALA A 107 -11.33 -16.06 -6.64
C ALA A 107 -11.71 -17.53 -6.89
N GLY A 108 -11.21 -18.42 -6.04
CA GLY A 108 -11.71 -19.79 -5.92
C GLY A 108 -13.07 -19.84 -5.22
N ALA A 109 -13.74 -21.00 -5.27
CA ALA A 109 -14.99 -21.22 -4.55
C ALA A 109 -14.84 -21.13 -3.01
N ASP A 110 -13.62 -21.27 -2.51
CA ASP A 110 -13.23 -21.14 -1.10
C ASP A 110 -12.78 -19.72 -0.72
N GLY A 111 -12.88 -18.76 -1.64
CA GLY A 111 -12.44 -17.38 -1.42
C GLY A 111 -10.93 -17.14 -1.58
N ARG A 112 -10.13 -18.18 -1.90
CA ARG A 112 -8.69 -17.99 -2.19
C ARG A 112 -8.53 -17.14 -3.45
N LEU A 113 -7.68 -16.13 -3.38
CA LEU A 113 -7.40 -15.23 -4.50
C LEU A 113 -6.24 -15.74 -5.35
N PHE A 114 -6.39 -15.61 -6.65
CA PHE A 114 -5.37 -15.92 -7.64
C PHE A 114 -5.25 -14.79 -8.65
N THR A 115 -4.13 -14.77 -9.36
CA THR A 115 -3.87 -13.77 -10.40
C THR A 115 -3.50 -14.42 -11.73
N VAL A 116 -3.94 -13.79 -12.82
CA VAL A 116 -3.46 -14.07 -14.16
C VAL A 116 -2.95 -12.77 -14.76
N GLY A 117 -1.69 -12.73 -15.19
CA GLY A 117 -1.06 -11.51 -15.66
C GLY A 117 -0.31 -11.70 -16.96
N ASP A 118 -0.33 -10.65 -17.79
CA ASP A 118 0.53 -10.49 -18.95
C ASP A 118 1.20 -9.12 -18.83
N VAL A 119 2.43 -9.13 -18.30
CA VAL A 119 3.27 -7.94 -18.12
C VAL A 119 4.57 -8.15 -18.88
N ALA A 120 4.89 -7.21 -19.76
CA ALA A 120 6.12 -7.22 -20.54
C ALA A 120 6.56 -5.77 -20.82
N PRO A 121 7.76 -5.52 -21.39
CA PRO A 121 8.15 -4.18 -21.82
C PRO A 121 7.09 -3.54 -22.75
N GLY A 122 6.78 -2.26 -22.52
CA GLY A 122 5.83 -1.51 -23.35
C GLY A 122 5.02 -0.40 -22.66
N GLY A 123 5.23 -0.16 -21.37
CA GLY A 123 4.59 0.94 -20.61
C GLY A 123 3.06 1.00 -20.69
N VAL A 124 2.50 2.19 -20.47
CA VAL A 124 1.04 2.39 -20.38
C VAL A 124 0.26 1.98 -21.63
N GLY A 125 0.82 2.22 -22.84
CA GLY A 125 0.17 1.81 -24.08
C GLY A 125 -0.03 0.29 -24.18
N ARG A 126 0.93 -0.49 -23.67
CA ARG A 126 0.77 -1.94 -23.55
C ARG A 126 -0.26 -2.31 -22.48
N ALA A 127 -0.24 -1.64 -21.33
CA ALA A 127 -1.19 -1.92 -20.24
C ALA A 127 -2.64 -1.83 -20.73
N LEU A 128 -2.96 -0.77 -21.49
CA LEU A 128 -4.27 -0.59 -22.11
C LEU A 128 -4.58 -1.69 -23.14
N GLY A 129 -3.64 -1.97 -24.06
CA GLY A 129 -3.88 -2.92 -25.14
C GLY A 129 -3.92 -4.39 -24.72
N VAL A 130 -3.35 -4.76 -23.56
CA VAL A 130 -3.36 -6.16 -23.07
C VAL A 130 -4.68 -6.52 -22.39
N ALA A 131 -5.42 -5.55 -21.86
CA ALA A 131 -6.73 -5.79 -21.24
C ALA A 131 -7.69 -6.56 -22.17
N ASP A 132 -7.65 -6.25 -23.47
CA ASP A 132 -8.50 -6.86 -24.50
C ASP A 132 -7.84 -8.05 -25.21
N ARG A 133 -6.72 -8.58 -24.67
CA ARG A 133 -6.07 -9.79 -25.20
C ARG A 133 -6.55 -11.03 -24.45
N ALA A 134 -6.66 -12.13 -25.18
CA ALA A 134 -6.97 -13.44 -24.64
C ALA A 134 -5.97 -13.85 -23.55
N VAL A 135 -6.51 -14.34 -22.44
CA VAL A 135 -5.74 -14.79 -21.29
C VAL A 135 -4.97 -16.05 -21.67
N ARG A 136 -3.68 -16.08 -21.35
CA ARG A 136 -2.82 -17.26 -21.55
C ARG A 136 -3.04 -18.29 -20.43
N LEU A 137 -4.22 -18.88 -20.38
CA LEU A 137 -4.56 -19.92 -19.41
C LEU A 137 -5.36 -21.02 -20.11
N GLY A 138 -4.70 -22.16 -20.39
CA GLY A 138 -5.28 -23.23 -21.20
C GLY A 138 -5.77 -22.73 -22.56
N ASP A 139 -6.91 -23.27 -23.00
CA ASP A 139 -7.55 -22.96 -24.29
C ASP A 139 -8.66 -21.88 -24.15
N SER A 140 -8.66 -21.10 -23.06
CA SER A 140 -9.66 -20.06 -22.83
C SER A 140 -9.56 -18.95 -23.87
N ALA A 141 -10.69 -18.58 -24.47
CA ALA A 141 -10.78 -17.43 -25.39
C ALA A 141 -11.08 -16.10 -24.68
N LEU A 142 -11.38 -16.11 -23.37
CA LEU A 142 -11.68 -14.89 -22.61
C LEU A 142 -10.49 -13.93 -22.62
N THR A 143 -10.76 -12.67 -22.88
CA THR A 143 -9.84 -11.57 -22.64
C THR A 143 -9.64 -11.33 -21.14
N HIS A 144 -8.61 -10.57 -20.76
CA HIS A 144 -8.39 -10.19 -19.37
C HIS A 144 -9.60 -9.42 -18.80
N ARG A 145 -10.13 -8.46 -19.57
CA ARG A 145 -11.31 -7.67 -19.20
C ARG A 145 -12.56 -8.53 -19.02
N GLU A 146 -12.78 -9.52 -19.88
CA GLU A 146 -13.90 -10.46 -19.76
C GLU A 146 -13.70 -11.42 -18.58
N LEU A 147 -12.49 -11.96 -18.39
CA LEU A 147 -12.18 -12.84 -17.27
C LEU A 147 -12.43 -12.17 -15.92
N GLY A 148 -12.17 -10.86 -15.81
CA GLY A 148 -12.47 -10.08 -14.60
C GLY A 148 -13.94 -10.10 -14.19
N ARG A 149 -14.86 -10.51 -15.09
CA ARG A 149 -16.32 -10.53 -14.87
C ARG A 149 -16.97 -11.90 -15.12
N ALA A 150 -16.21 -12.88 -15.61
CA ALA A 150 -16.70 -14.19 -16.02
C ALA A 150 -16.27 -15.30 -15.04
N GLY A 151 -16.63 -16.55 -15.34
CA GLY A 151 -16.14 -17.73 -14.63
C GLY A 151 -15.22 -18.59 -15.49
N LEU A 152 -14.31 -19.32 -14.86
CA LEU A 152 -13.46 -20.33 -15.50
C LEU A 152 -13.49 -21.64 -14.70
N ALA A 153 -13.57 -22.76 -15.42
CA ALA A 153 -13.23 -24.07 -14.88
C ALA A 153 -11.85 -24.46 -15.42
N VAL A 154 -10.89 -24.68 -14.52
CA VAL A 154 -9.49 -25.00 -14.85
C VAL A 154 -9.16 -26.39 -14.35
N SER A 155 -8.54 -27.22 -15.19
CA SER A 155 -8.01 -28.54 -14.81
C SER A 155 -6.50 -28.58 -15.01
N GLY A 156 -5.79 -29.22 -14.09
CA GLY A 156 -4.32 -29.28 -14.11
C GLY A 156 -3.68 -27.95 -13.76
N ALA A 157 -4.36 -27.12 -12.96
CA ALA A 157 -3.90 -25.81 -12.55
C ALA A 157 -2.54 -25.91 -11.86
N THR A 158 -1.68 -24.94 -12.15
CA THR A 158 -0.41 -24.77 -11.47
C THR A 158 -0.39 -23.38 -10.87
N VAL A 159 0.03 -23.25 -9.61
CA VAL A 159 -0.06 -22.01 -8.85
C VAL A 159 1.31 -21.72 -8.25
N SER A 160 1.81 -20.51 -8.45
CA SER A 160 3.04 -20.09 -7.78
C SER A 160 2.75 -19.69 -6.32
N PRO A 161 3.77 -19.59 -5.45
CA PRO A 161 3.53 -19.23 -4.05
C PRO A 161 2.93 -17.83 -3.83
N ASP A 162 3.04 -16.94 -4.81
CA ASP A 162 2.36 -15.65 -4.91
C ASP A 162 0.97 -15.74 -5.58
N GLY A 163 0.41 -16.96 -5.70
CA GLY A 163 -0.93 -17.26 -6.23
C GLY A 163 -1.15 -16.88 -7.69
N ARG A 164 -0.09 -16.75 -8.48
CA ARG A 164 -0.23 -16.57 -9.92
C ARG A 164 -0.52 -17.93 -10.56
N LEU A 165 -1.53 -17.97 -11.44
CA LEU A 165 -1.85 -19.16 -12.21
C LEU A 165 -0.84 -19.34 -13.35
N GLY A 166 -0.41 -20.59 -13.55
CA GLY A 166 0.54 -20.98 -14.59
C GLY A 166 -0.17 -21.39 -15.87
N ALA A 167 0.46 -21.09 -16.99
CA ALA A 167 -0.01 -21.42 -18.35
C ALA A 167 0.63 -22.71 -18.89
N GLY A 168 0.83 -23.72 -18.03
CA GLY A 168 1.54 -24.95 -18.40
C GLY A 168 0.80 -25.74 -19.49
N LYS A 169 1.53 -26.56 -20.27
CA LYS A 169 0.95 -27.37 -21.37
C LYS A 169 -0.15 -28.34 -20.94
N SER A 170 -0.19 -28.73 -19.66
CA SER A 170 -1.21 -29.62 -19.08
C SER A 170 -2.45 -28.87 -18.55
N VAL A 171 -2.42 -27.53 -18.54
CA VAL A 171 -3.51 -26.70 -18.03
C VAL A 171 -4.57 -26.61 -19.12
N LYS A 172 -5.80 -27.00 -18.80
CA LYS A 172 -6.97 -26.74 -19.64
C LYS A 172 -7.89 -25.79 -18.90
N ALA A 173 -8.48 -24.84 -19.61
CA ALA A 173 -9.43 -23.90 -19.04
C ALA A 173 -10.59 -23.72 -20.00
N VAL A 174 -11.80 -23.71 -19.47
CA VAL A 174 -13.03 -23.48 -20.23
C VAL A 174 -13.87 -22.43 -19.53
N THR A 175 -14.54 -21.59 -20.31
CA THR A 175 -15.50 -20.61 -19.79
C THR A 175 -16.58 -21.32 -19.02
N ALA A 176 -16.90 -20.78 -17.85
CA ALA A 176 -17.94 -21.27 -16.97
C ALA A 176 -18.81 -20.11 -16.50
N ARG A 177 -19.96 -20.43 -15.89
CA ARG A 177 -20.79 -19.42 -15.24
C ARG A 177 -19.98 -18.72 -14.12
N GLY A 178 -19.90 -17.39 -14.20
CA GLY A 178 -19.35 -16.53 -13.15
C GLY A 178 -20.33 -16.30 -12.00
N ALA A 179 -20.00 -15.36 -11.12
CA ALA A 179 -20.87 -14.92 -10.03
C ALA A 179 -20.80 -13.39 -9.94
N ALA A 180 -21.93 -12.74 -9.65
CA ALA A 180 -21.89 -11.33 -9.30
C ALA A 180 -21.19 -11.15 -7.95
N TRP A 181 -20.66 -9.95 -7.66
CA TRP A 181 -20.03 -9.68 -6.36
C TRP A 181 -20.99 -9.87 -5.18
N THR A 182 -22.29 -9.73 -5.41
CA THR A 182 -23.37 -9.92 -4.41
C THR A 182 -23.84 -11.36 -4.28
N GLU A 183 -23.32 -12.28 -5.10
CA GLU A 183 -23.73 -13.68 -5.11
C GLU A 183 -22.61 -14.59 -4.58
N PRO A 184 -22.95 -15.71 -3.93
CA PRO A 184 -21.96 -16.73 -3.61
C PRO A 184 -21.26 -17.26 -4.86
N PRO A 185 -19.95 -17.57 -4.80
CA PRO A 185 -19.11 -17.51 -3.59
C PRO A 185 -18.46 -16.13 -3.34
N LEU A 186 -18.57 -15.18 -4.26
CA LEU A 186 -17.86 -13.91 -4.16
C LEU A 186 -18.34 -13.02 -3.01
N ALA A 187 -19.64 -13.06 -2.70
CA ALA A 187 -20.22 -12.28 -1.61
C ALA A 187 -19.45 -12.44 -0.28
N ALA A 188 -18.94 -13.65 0.00
CA ALA A 188 -18.20 -13.97 1.22
C ALA A 188 -16.94 -13.09 1.44
N LEU A 189 -16.35 -12.54 0.37
CA LEU A 189 -15.21 -11.62 0.50
C LEU A 189 -15.61 -10.30 1.17
N TRP A 190 -16.85 -9.85 0.97
CA TRP A 190 -17.40 -8.64 1.59
C TRP A 190 -17.99 -8.89 2.98
N GLU A 191 -18.39 -10.12 3.29
CA GLU A 191 -18.91 -10.48 4.63
C GLU A 191 -17.83 -10.45 5.72
N THR A 192 -16.54 -10.48 5.36
CA THR A 192 -15.45 -10.37 6.34
C THR A 192 -15.40 -8.95 6.92
N PRO A 193 -15.40 -8.76 8.25
CA PRO A 193 -15.41 -7.43 8.85
C PRO A 193 -14.27 -6.52 8.34
N PRO A 194 -14.53 -5.24 8.00
CA PRO A 194 -13.52 -4.32 7.48
C PRO A 194 -12.26 -4.23 8.34
N ALA A 195 -12.41 -4.27 9.66
CA ALA A 195 -11.28 -4.24 10.60
C ALA A 195 -10.36 -5.46 10.48
N GLU A 196 -10.92 -6.65 10.26
CA GLU A 196 -10.13 -7.88 10.07
C GLU A 196 -9.40 -7.86 8.72
N GLN A 197 -10.07 -7.38 7.67
CA GLN A 197 -9.46 -7.19 6.36
C GLN A 197 -8.30 -6.18 6.42
N ALA A 198 -8.50 -5.04 7.11
CA ALA A 198 -7.47 -4.03 7.32
C ALA A 198 -6.30 -4.56 8.14
N ALA A 199 -6.54 -5.32 9.21
CA ALA A 199 -5.49 -5.94 10.01
C ALA A 199 -4.66 -6.94 9.18
N ARG A 200 -5.31 -7.75 8.32
CA ARG A 200 -4.63 -8.63 7.36
C ARG A 200 -3.80 -7.82 6.36
N ALA A 201 -4.36 -6.76 5.79
CA ALA A 201 -3.66 -5.92 4.82
C ALA A 201 -2.44 -5.23 5.43
N LEU A 202 -2.56 -4.65 6.63
CA LEU A 202 -1.43 -4.05 7.34
C LEU A 202 -0.32 -5.08 7.62
N ARG A 203 -0.68 -6.29 8.08
CA ARG A 203 0.28 -7.40 8.21
C ARG A 203 0.97 -7.74 6.89
N SER A 204 0.23 -7.76 5.78
CA SER A 204 0.81 -8.03 4.45
C SER A 204 1.77 -6.93 3.97
N THR A 205 1.53 -5.68 4.37
CA THR A 205 2.45 -4.56 4.10
C THR A 205 3.69 -4.58 4.99
N SER A 206 3.69 -5.39 6.05
CA SER A 206 4.87 -5.59 6.89
C SER A 206 5.99 -6.20 6.06
N ARG A 207 7.05 -5.41 5.87
CA ARG A 207 8.17 -5.70 4.97
C ARG A 207 8.84 -7.06 5.23
N TYR A 208 8.69 -7.63 6.42
CA TYR A 208 9.37 -8.88 6.81
C TYR A 208 8.43 -10.03 7.12
N ALA A 209 7.11 -9.81 7.00
CA ALA A 209 6.17 -10.91 7.05
C ALA A 209 6.36 -11.80 5.81
N ASP A 210 6.12 -13.10 5.97
CA ASP A 210 5.81 -13.92 4.79
C ASP A 210 4.50 -13.35 4.24
N PRO A 211 4.38 -13.03 2.93
CA PRO A 211 3.10 -12.62 2.38
C PRO A 211 2.04 -13.67 2.74
N ASP A 212 1.02 -13.26 3.51
CA ASP A 212 -0.10 -14.08 3.99
C ASP A 212 -1.07 -14.43 2.84
N GLY A 213 -0.55 -15.00 1.77
CA GLY A 213 -1.30 -15.31 0.56
C GLY A 213 -1.53 -14.10 -0.36
N THR A 214 -1.94 -14.42 -1.58
CA THR A 214 -2.22 -13.47 -2.66
C THR A 214 -3.42 -12.60 -2.33
N GLY A 215 -3.29 -11.29 -2.55
CA GLY A 215 -4.37 -10.33 -2.31
C GLY A 215 -4.67 -10.07 -0.83
N SER A 216 -3.75 -10.42 0.08
CA SER A 216 -3.84 -10.08 1.50
C SER A 216 -3.89 -8.56 1.75
N ASP A 217 -3.36 -7.76 0.81
CA ASP A 217 -3.37 -6.31 0.76
C ASP A 217 -4.70 -5.68 0.28
N LEU A 218 -5.63 -6.51 -0.21
CA LEU A 218 -6.93 -6.07 -0.72
C LEU A 218 -7.99 -6.04 0.39
N LEU A 219 -8.82 -5.00 0.31
CA LEU A 219 -10.05 -4.84 1.09
C LEU A 219 -11.26 -4.83 0.15
N PHE A 220 -12.30 -5.53 0.58
CA PHE A 220 -13.59 -5.67 -0.06
C PHE A 220 -14.61 -4.97 0.83
N LEU A 221 -15.04 -3.77 0.46
CA LEU A 221 -15.89 -2.93 1.30
C LEU A 221 -17.17 -2.52 0.58
N ASP A 222 -18.26 -2.39 1.32
CA ASP A 222 -19.41 -1.59 0.91
C ASP A 222 -19.26 -0.19 1.52
N VAL A 223 -19.43 0.84 0.68
CA VAL A 223 -19.18 2.24 1.04
C VAL A 223 -20.24 3.19 0.51
N GLU A 224 -20.44 4.31 1.20
CA GLU A 224 -21.23 5.45 0.74
C GLU A 224 -20.30 6.63 0.41
N LEU A 225 -20.44 7.21 -0.78
CA LEU A 225 -19.60 8.33 -1.20
C LEU A 225 -20.00 9.63 -0.49
N LEU A 226 -19.02 10.37 0.03
CA LEU A 226 -19.25 11.65 0.72
C LEU A 226 -18.77 12.87 -0.08
N GLY A 227 -17.86 12.67 -1.05
CA GLY A 227 -17.39 13.71 -1.98
C GLY A 227 -15.87 13.94 -1.94
N ALA A 228 -15.41 14.97 -2.64
CA ALA A 228 -13.98 15.29 -2.77
C ALA A 228 -13.40 15.94 -1.51
N VAL A 229 -12.15 15.62 -1.16
CA VAL A 229 -11.38 16.31 -0.13
C VAL A 229 -9.99 16.69 -0.63
N ARG A 230 -9.58 17.92 -0.34
CA ARG A 230 -8.24 18.44 -0.65
C ARG A 230 -7.26 18.07 0.44
N GLU A 231 -6.13 17.52 0.03
CA GLU A 231 -5.02 17.13 0.88
C GLU A 231 -3.70 17.67 0.27
N PRO A 232 -2.61 17.77 1.05
CA PRO A 232 -1.31 18.19 0.52
C PRO A 232 -0.82 17.38 -0.68
N GLY A 233 -1.25 16.11 -0.79
CA GLY A 233 -0.91 15.19 -1.89
C GLY A 233 -1.89 15.17 -3.07
N GLY A 234 -2.91 16.02 -3.09
CA GLY A 234 -3.91 16.07 -4.16
C GLY A 234 -5.35 16.00 -3.65
N THR A 235 -6.26 15.57 -4.52
CA THR A 235 -7.67 15.38 -4.16
C THR A 235 -7.94 13.90 -3.92
N SER A 236 -8.49 13.55 -2.76
CA SER A 236 -8.98 12.22 -2.43
C SER A 236 -10.51 12.21 -2.47
N LEU A 237 -11.09 11.04 -2.72
CA LEU A 237 -12.52 10.80 -2.55
C LEU A 237 -12.75 10.29 -1.12
N LEU A 238 -13.59 10.98 -0.35
CA LEU A 238 -14.02 10.51 0.95
C LEU A 238 -15.23 9.59 0.78
N ALA A 239 -15.16 8.42 1.39
CA ALA A 239 -16.28 7.50 1.50
C ALA A 239 -16.45 7.06 2.96
N LEU A 240 -17.64 6.62 3.32
CA LEU A 240 -17.96 6.03 4.62
C LEU A 240 -18.15 4.54 4.43
N SER A 241 -17.34 3.70 5.10
CA SER A 241 -17.56 2.26 5.05
C SER A 241 -18.76 1.86 5.89
N GLU A 242 -19.28 0.66 5.61
CA GLU A 242 -20.10 -0.05 6.57
C GLU A 242 -19.37 -0.14 7.93
N GLY A 243 -20.07 0.17 9.03
CA GLY A 243 -19.47 0.38 10.35
C GLY A 243 -19.03 1.83 10.66
N GLY A 244 -19.23 2.77 9.73
CA GLY A 244 -19.05 4.21 9.99
C GLY A 244 -17.59 4.68 9.96
N VAL A 245 -16.67 3.90 9.39
CA VAL A 245 -15.25 4.28 9.29
C VAL A 245 -15.05 5.16 8.05
N PRO A 246 -14.54 6.40 8.18
CA PRO A 246 -14.25 7.25 7.04
C PRO A 246 -12.98 6.76 6.31
N VAL A 247 -13.09 6.50 5.01
CA VAL A 247 -12.02 5.98 4.16
C VAL A 247 -11.65 6.98 3.08
N ARG A 248 -10.34 7.22 2.91
CA ARG A 248 -9.80 8.00 1.79
C ARG A 248 -9.52 7.10 0.61
N LEU A 249 -10.17 7.36 -0.52
CA LEU A 249 -9.94 6.66 -1.78
C LEU A 249 -9.07 7.53 -2.70
N THR A 250 -7.98 6.96 -3.20
CA THR A 250 -7.04 7.63 -4.12
C THR A 250 -6.85 6.85 -5.41
N ALA A 251 -6.31 7.51 -6.44
CA ALA A 251 -5.95 6.85 -7.69
C ALA A 251 -4.85 5.82 -7.43
N ALA A 252 -4.89 4.70 -8.16
CA ALA A 252 -3.83 3.70 -8.10
C ALA A 252 -2.61 4.10 -8.95
N ASP A 253 -2.84 4.87 -10.01
CA ASP A 253 -1.83 5.41 -10.92
C ASP A 253 -2.29 6.80 -11.41
N ASP A 254 -1.35 7.73 -11.54
CA ASP A 254 -1.58 9.12 -11.95
C ASP A 254 -1.39 9.34 -13.47
N ASP A 255 -0.98 8.32 -14.24
CA ASP A 255 -0.78 8.43 -15.69
C ASP A 255 -2.11 8.84 -16.37
N PRO A 256 -2.13 9.95 -17.13
CA PRO A 256 -3.36 10.49 -17.72
C PRO A 256 -4.00 9.57 -18.78
N ALA A 257 -3.27 8.59 -19.32
CA ALA A 257 -3.84 7.61 -20.23
C ALA A 257 -4.74 6.59 -19.50
N LEU A 258 -4.51 6.36 -18.21
CA LEU A 258 -5.32 5.49 -17.36
C LEU A 258 -6.55 6.21 -16.82
N ALA A 259 -7.62 5.47 -16.55
CA ALA A 259 -8.91 6.05 -16.17
C ALA A 259 -9.04 6.41 -14.68
N HIS A 260 -8.06 6.06 -13.84
CA HIS A 260 -8.16 6.15 -12.37
C HIS A 260 -8.59 7.53 -11.87
N ARG A 261 -7.87 8.58 -12.28
CA ARG A 261 -8.09 9.95 -11.79
C ARG A 261 -9.42 10.51 -12.29
N ASP A 262 -9.73 10.33 -13.57
CA ASP A 262 -10.97 10.81 -14.18
C ASP A 262 -12.19 10.16 -13.51
N ASN A 263 -12.13 8.84 -13.29
CA ASN A 263 -13.19 8.11 -12.61
C ASN A 263 -13.37 8.57 -11.15
N LEU A 264 -12.28 8.76 -10.39
CA LEU A 264 -12.38 9.27 -9.03
C LEU A 264 -12.98 10.68 -8.96
N ALA A 265 -12.64 11.55 -9.93
CA ALA A 265 -13.23 12.87 -10.02
C ALA A 265 -14.73 12.83 -10.32
N LEU A 266 -15.17 11.89 -11.18
CA LEU A 266 -16.60 11.68 -11.47
C LEU A 266 -17.34 11.10 -10.25
N LEU A 267 -16.78 10.09 -9.59
CA LEU A 267 -17.37 9.51 -8.38
C LEU A 267 -17.50 10.55 -7.25
N ALA A 268 -16.55 11.48 -7.13
CA ALA A 268 -16.64 12.57 -6.17
C ALA A 268 -17.80 13.55 -6.42
N ALA A 269 -18.36 13.57 -7.63
CA ALA A 269 -19.55 14.34 -7.96
C ALA A 269 -20.87 13.62 -7.63
N ALA A 270 -20.82 12.40 -7.08
CA ALA A 270 -22.01 11.59 -6.78
C ALA A 270 -22.10 11.19 -5.28
N PRO A 271 -22.11 12.16 -4.34
CA PRO A 271 -22.29 11.86 -2.93
C PRO A 271 -23.62 11.15 -2.66
N GLY A 272 -23.67 10.30 -1.63
CA GLY A 272 -24.80 9.44 -1.28
C GLY A 272 -24.87 8.14 -2.11
N THR A 273 -24.07 8.00 -3.17
CA THR A 273 -24.00 6.76 -3.94
C THR A 273 -23.39 5.65 -3.10
N ARG A 274 -24.07 4.50 -3.04
CA ARG A 274 -23.57 3.29 -2.39
C ARG A 274 -22.88 2.39 -3.40
N LEU A 275 -21.64 2.04 -3.12
CA LEU A 275 -20.82 1.21 -4.00
C LEU A 275 -20.22 0.07 -3.22
N ARG A 276 -20.17 -1.08 -3.88
CA ARG A 276 -19.26 -2.15 -3.51
C ARG A 276 -17.90 -1.84 -4.12
N ILE A 277 -16.82 -1.89 -3.36
CA ILE A 277 -15.48 -1.54 -3.83
C ILE A 277 -14.44 -2.62 -3.52
N ILE A 278 -13.41 -2.66 -4.35
CA ILE A 278 -12.15 -3.35 -4.10
C ILE A 278 -11.06 -2.29 -4.06
N GLY A 279 -10.35 -2.20 -2.93
CA GLY A 279 -9.25 -1.26 -2.75
C GLY A 279 -8.02 -1.91 -2.16
N ARG A 280 -6.84 -1.37 -2.45
CA ARG A 280 -5.57 -1.79 -1.82
C ARG A 280 -5.20 -0.83 -0.72
N LEU A 281 -4.86 -1.35 0.46
CA LEU A 281 -4.54 -0.52 1.61
C LEU A 281 -3.23 0.25 1.43
N ILE A 282 -3.26 1.55 1.75
CA ILE A 282 -2.08 2.39 1.91
C ILE A 282 -1.93 2.70 3.41
N PRO A 283 -0.83 2.28 4.06
CA PRO A 283 -0.54 2.67 5.43
C PRO A 283 -0.45 4.21 5.54
N ALA A 284 -1.34 4.79 6.34
CA ALA A 284 -1.44 6.23 6.55
C ALA A 284 -2.00 6.49 7.96
N THR A 285 -1.94 7.73 8.45
CA THR A 285 -2.48 8.09 9.78
C THR A 285 -4.00 7.94 9.91
N HIS A 286 -4.68 7.60 8.82
CA HIS A 286 -6.11 7.36 8.73
C HIS A 286 -6.36 6.26 7.66
N PRO A 287 -7.55 5.65 7.61
CA PRO A 287 -7.92 4.67 6.60
C PRO A 287 -7.76 5.25 5.19
N ARG A 288 -6.91 4.63 4.37
CA ARG A 288 -6.63 5.05 2.99
C ARG A 288 -6.46 3.83 2.09
N LEU A 289 -7.15 3.85 0.95
CA LEU A 289 -7.07 2.80 -0.08
C LEU A 289 -6.80 3.43 -1.45
N THR A 290 -6.02 2.75 -2.30
CA THR A 290 -6.14 2.97 -3.75
C THR A 290 -7.38 2.24 -4.25
N LEU A 291 -8.23 2.94 -5.00
CA LEU A 291 -9.45 2.32 -5.55
C LEU A 291 -9.11 1.56 -6.84
N LEU A 292 -9.36 0.25 -6.84
CA LEU A 292 -9.00 -0.64 -7.96
C LEU A 292 -10.20 -1.04 -8.80
N ALA A 293 -11.32 -1.35 -8.15
CA ALA A 293 -12.58 -1.67 -8.82
C ALA A 293 -13.78 -1.22 -7.98
N CYS A 294 -14.91 -0.95 -8.63
CA CYS A 294 -16.17 -0.72 -7.95
C CYS A 294 -17.36 -1.31 -8.71
N SER A 295 -18.48 -1.50 -8.02
CA SER A 295 -19.77 -1.72 -8.69
C SER A 295 -20.10 -0.51 -9.55
N HIS A 296 -20.83 -0.72 -10.64
CA HIS A 296 -21.30 0.40 -11.44
C HIS A 296 -22.24 1.29 -10.62
N PRO A 297 -22.17 2.64 -10.68
CA PRO A 297 -23.04 3.51 -9.89
C PRO A 297 -24.54 3.34 -10.17
N THR A 298 -24.91 2.80 -11.33
CA THR A 298 -26.31 2.43 -11.66
C THR A 298 -26.75 1.09 -11.07
N GLY A 299 -25.83 0.31 -10.47
CA GLY A 299 -26.08 -1.03 -9.94
C GLY A 299 -25.83 -2.18 -10.93
N GLU A 300 -25.60 -1.89 -12.22
CA GLU A 300 -25.40 -2.93 -13.24
C GLU A 300 -23.92 -3.18 -13.57
N GLY A 301 -23.38 -4.29 -13.08
CA GLY A 301 -22.01 -4.72 -13.41
C GLY A 301 -20.92 -4.01 -12.58
N THR A 302 -19.69 -4.06 -13.09
CA THR A 302 -18.49 -3.60 -12.38
C THR A 302 -17.57 -2.80 -13.30
N ILE A 303 -16.83 -1.88 -12.68
CA ILE A 303 -15.88 -0.98 -13.30
C ILE A 303 -14.48 -1.31 -12.81
N ASP A 304 -13.58 -1.61 -13.76
CA ASP A 304 -12.15 -1.70 -13.53
C ASP A 304 -11.56 -0.28 -13.57
N LEU A 305 -11.25 0.34 -12.43
CA LEU A 305 -11.03 1.80 -12.33
C LEU A 305 -9.91 2.34 -13.21
N GLY A 306 -8.92 1.51 -13.55
CA GLY A 306 -7.79 1.91 -14.39
C GLY A 306 -8.01 1.76 -15.89
N LEU A 307 -9.01 0.96 -16.29
CA LEU A 307 -9.22 0.55 -17.68
C LEU A 307 -10.52 1.08 -18.26
N ASP A 308 -11.59 1.06 -17.48
CA ASP A 308 -12.92 1.47 -17.93
C ASP A 308 -13.15 2.93 -17.58
N ARG A 309 -13.73 3.71 -18.51
CA ARG A 309 -13.98 5.14 -18.32
C ARG A 309 -15.43 5.38 -18.01
N LEU A 310 -15.70 5.82 -16.78
CA LEU A 310 -17.00 6.35 -16.40
C LEU A 310 -17.28 7.64 -17.18
N ARG A 311 -18.56 7.88 -17.42
CA ARG A 311 -19.10 9.10 -18.00
C ARG A 311 -20.07 9.72 -17.00
N ARG A 312 -20.37 10.99 -17.21
CA ARG A 312 -21.33 11.71 -16.38
C ARG A 312 -22.73 11.09 -16.41
N ALA A 313 -23.11 10.48 -17.53
CA ALA A 313 -24.37 9.75 -17.70
C ALA A 313 -24.45 8.46 -16.87
N ASP A 314 -23.32 7.93 -16.41
CA ASP A 314 -23.26 6.73 -15.58
C ASP A 314 -23.48 7.05 -14.09
N LEU A 315 -23.57 8.34 -13.74
CA LEU A 315 -23.84 8.79 -12.38
C LEU A 315 -25.36 8.85 -12.11
N PRO A 316 -25.82 8.62 -10.86
CA PRO A 316 -27.25 8.68 -10.52
C PRO A 316 -27.92 10.02 -10.85
N ASP A 317 -27.19 11.13 -10.68
CA ASP A 317 -27.60 12.46 -11.14
C ASP A 317 -26.51 13.05 -12.07
N PRO A 318 -26.67 12.93 -13.39
CA PRO A 318 -25.72 13.49 -14.36
C PRO A 318 -25.62 15.01 -14.33
N ALA A 319 -26.60 15.75 -13.79
CA ALA A 319 -26.60 17.21 -13.76
C ALA A 319 -25.97 17.79 -12.49
N ALA A 320 -25.82 16.99 -11.42
CA ALA A 320 -25.29 17.42 -10.14
C ALA A 320 -23.89 18.08 -10.26
N PRO A 321 -23.65 19.23 -9.63
CA PRO A 321 -22.32 19.85 -9.59
C PRO A 321 -21.35 19.03 -8.72
N ALA A 322 -20.05 19.26 -8.88
CA ALA A 322 -19.05 18.60 -8.05
C ALA A 322 -19.20 19.02 -6.58
N HIS A 323 -19.31 18.04 -5.68
CA HIS A 323 -19.48 18.27 -4.25
C HIS A 323 -18.15 18.08 -3.51
N PHE A 324 -17.76 19.09 -2.73
CA PHE A 324 -16.73 18.91 -1.71
C PHE A 324 -17.35 18.23 -0.50
N ALA A 325 -16.67 17.22 0.03
CA ALA A 325 -17.14 16.54 1.23
C ALA A 325 -17.21 17.55 2.39
N PRO A 326 -18.20 17.43 3.29
CA PRO A 326 -18.26 18.29 4.47
C PRO A 326 -16.97 18.16 5.29
N PRO A 327 -16.50 19.25 5.93
CA PRO A 327 -15.32 19.20 6.76
C PRO A 327 -15.52 18.16 7.87
N GLN A 328 -14.77 17.07 7.78
CA GLN A 328 -14.81 16.04 8.80
C GLN A 328 -14.13 16.56 10.07
N PRO A 329 -14.69 16.30 11.27
CA PRO A 329 -13.95 16.53 12.50
C PRO A 329 -12.61 15.80 12.40
N ALA A 330 -11.54 16.46 12.81
CA ALA A 330 -10.20 15.91 12.78
C ALA A 330 -10.20 14.60 13.59
N GLY A 331 -10.20 13.46 12.90
CA GLY A 331 -10.08 12.16 13.54
C GLY A 331 -8.74 12.03 14.28
N PRO A 332 -8.56 10.97 15.09
CA PRO A 332 -7.27 10.69 15.71
C PRO A 332 -6.16 10.72 14.65
N GLY A 333 -5.19 11.63 14.79
CA GLY A 333 -4.05 11.75 13.86
C GLY A 333 -4.17 12.82 12.76
N ALA A 334 -5.34 13.43 12.51
CA ALA A 334 -5.51 14.46 11.48
C ALA A 334 -4.72 15.77 11.75
N GLN A 335 -4.24 15.96 12.98
CA GLN A 335 -3.33 17.04 13.39
C GLN A 335 -2.04 16.51 14.04
N SER A 336 -1.66 15.25 13.76
CA SER A 336 -0.45 14.66 14.34
C SER A 336 0.78 15.52 13.99
N PRO A 337 1.57 15.98 14.98
CA PRO A 337 2.79 16.73 14.70
C PRO A 337 3.91 15.86 14.10
N LEU A 338 3.63 14.59 13.77
CA LEU A 338 4.55 13.66 13.12
C LEU A 338 5.12 14.21 11.80
N TYR A 339 4.34 15.02 11.07
CA TYR A 339 4.80 15.67 9.83
C TYR A 339 6.09 16.50 10.01
N LEU A 340 6.38 16.96 11.23
CA LEU A 340 7.62 17.69 11.53
C LEU A 340 8.84 16.77 11.41
N LEU A 341 8.75 15.53 11.89
CA LEU A 341 9.80 14.52 11.72
C LEU A 341 9.86 14.04 10.25
N GLU A 342 8.70 13.72 9.66
CA GLU A 342 8.60 13.25 8.27
C GLU A 342 9.24 14.24 7.30
N ARG A 343 8.96 15.53 7.46
CA ARG A 343 9.57 16.59 6.66
C ARG A 343 11.09 16.56 6.71
N ARG A 344 11.71 16.30 7.88
CA ARG A 344 13.18 16.24 7.99
C ARG A 344 13.74 14.98 7.36
N VAL A 345 13.04 13.85 7.52
CA VAL A 345 13.38 12.59 6.84
C VAL A 345 13.35 12.76 5.32
N GLU A 346 12.28 13.35 4.79
CA GLU A 346 12.10 13.63 3.36
C GLU A 346 13.15 14.60 2.83
N GLN A 347 13.37 15.74 3.50
CA GLN A 347 14.35 16.75 3.09
C GLN A 347 15.79 16.21 3.02
N THR A 348 16.13 15.24 3.86
CA THR A 348 17.46 14.62 3.87
C THR A 348 17.81 13.98 2.53
N VAL A 349 16.83 13.41 1.83
CA VAL A 349 17.06 12.61 0.63
C VAL A 349 17.56 13.47 -0.54
N PRO A 350 16.91 14.58 -0.93
CA PRO A 350 17.41 15.45 -1.99
C PRO A 350 18.52 16.40 -1.49
N ALA A 351 18.46 16.90 -0.25
CA ALA A 351 19.37 17.94 0.24
C ALA A 351 20.64 17.39 0.91
N GLY A 352 20.64 16.09 1.27
CA GLY A 352 21.75 15.42 1.94
C GLY A 352 21.91 15.79 3.42
N ARG A 353 22.82 15.08 4.08
CA ARG A 353 23.13 15.26 5.52
C ARG A 353 23.53 16.69 5.88
N ALA A 354 24.36 17.32 5.03
CA ALA A 354 24.90 18.64 5.31
C ALA A 354 23.80 19.71 5.44
N ALA A 355 22.72 19.61 4.66
CA ALA A 355 21.59 20.54 4.74
C ALA A 355 20.86 20.43 6.08
N LEU A 356 20.70 19.23 6.64
CA LEU A 356 20.11 19.07 7.97
C LEU A 356 20.98 19.67 9.09
N GLY A 357 22.31 19.57 8.97
CA GLY A 357 23.24 20.14 9.94
C GLY A 357 23.18 21.67 10.02
N LEU A 358 22.57 22.34 9.03
CA LEU A 358 22.40 23.79 8.96
C LEU A 358 21.06 24.29 9.53
N LEU A 359 20.14 23.39 9.89
CA LEU A 359 18.78 23.77 10.35
C LEU A 359 18.76 24.52 11.69
N GLY A 360 19.85 24.46 12.48
CA GLY A 360 19.93 25.13 13.77
C GLY A 360 19.08 24.45 14.86
N ASP A 361 18.49 25.26 15.75
CA ASP A 361 17.73 24.78 16.91
C ASP A 361 16.34 24.22 16.53
N VAL A 362 16.10 22.95 16.86
CA VAL A 362 14.83 22.24 16.66
C VAL A 362 13.96 22.16 17.93
N THR A 363 14.30 22.90 18.99
CA THR A 363 13.63 22.84 20.31
C THR A 363 12.14 23.22 20.25
N ALA A 364 11.74 24.12 19.34
CA ALA A 364 10.33 24.45 19.15
C ALA A 364 9.53 23.29 18.52
N GLU A 365 10.09 22.66 17.48
CA GLU A 365 9.49 21.51 16.79
C GLU A 365 9.36 20.31 17.75
N THR A 366 10.43 19.98 18.48
CA THR A 366 10.42 18.86 19.44
C THR A 366 9.44 19.07 20.58
N ARG A 367 9.29 20.31 21.08
CA ARG A 367 8.24 20.65 22.08
C ARG A 367 6.84 20.42 21.51
N ARG A 368 6.57 20.81 20.27
CA ARG A 368 5.27 20.58 19.61
C ARG A 368 4.99 19.09 19.44
N ILE A 369 5.99 18.32 19.02
CA ILE A 369 5.88 16.85 18.90
C ILE A 369 5.59 16.20 20.26
N ARG A 370 6.29 16.60 21.33
CA ARG A 370 6.05 16.09 22.69
C ARG A 370 4.65 16.41 23.20
N ARG A 371 4.16 17.64 22.97
CA ARG A 371 2.78 18.03 23.33
C ARG A 371 1.72 17.20 22.61
N GLY A 372 2.02 16.72 21.40
CA GLY A 372 1.18 15.79 20.66
C GLY A 372 1.34 14.32 21.07
N GLY A 373 2.00 14.01 22.18
CA GLY A 373 2.13 12.64 22.70
C GLY A 373 3.17 11.76 21.99
N LEU A 374 4.12 12.35 21.24
CA LEU A 374 5.11 11.60 20.46
C LEU A 374 6.57 11.83 20.97
N PRO A 375 6.90 11.50 22.23
CA PRO A 375 8.23 11.77 22.78
C PRO A 375 9.35 11.06 22.02
N THR A 376 9.09 9.87 21.48
CA THR A 376 10.05 9.12 20.67
C THR A 376 10.35 9.84 19.35
N ALA A 377 9.34 10.37 18.65
CA ALA A 377 9.58 11.19 17.45
C ALA A 377 10.40 12.43 17.77
N ALA A 378 10.14 13.08 18.91
CA ALA A 378 10.91 14.26 19.32
C ALA A 378 12.38 13.90 19.60
N GLY A 379 12.64 12.77 20.27
CA GLY A 379 14.00 12.27 20.49
C GLY A 379 14.72 11.91 19.19
N LEU A 380 14.01 11.27 18.25
CA LEU A 380 14.55 10.94 16.93
C LEU A 380 14.87 12.19 16.11
N LEU A 381 14.03 13.23 16.15
CA LEU A 381 14.29 14.52 15.50
C LEU A 381 15.57 15.16 16.06
N THR A 382 15.71 15.23 17.39
CA THR A 382 16.91 15.75 18.04
C THR A 382 18.15 14.96 17.63
N ALA A 383 18.11 13.62 17.68
CA ALA A 383 19.25 12.77 17.36
C ALA A 383 19.63 12.83 15.87
N LEU A 384 18.65 12.92 14.98
CA LEU A 384 18.87 13.10 13.54
C LEU A 384 19.58 14.42 13.23
N CYS A 385 19.11 15.53 13.80
CA CYS A 385 19.74 16.84 13.60
C CYS A 385 21.13 16.91 14.26
N ALA A 386 21.31 16.36 15.46
CA ALA A 386 22.59 16.31 16.15
C ALA A 386 23.64 15.51 15.35
N SER A 387 23.28 14.30 14.88
CA SER A 387 24.18 13.47 14.06
C SER A 387 24.50 14.08 12.69
N ALA A 388 23.61 14.92 12.14
CA ALA A 388 23.90 15.69 10.94
C ALA A 388 24.92 16.81 11.17
N ALA A 389 24.83 17.50 12.32
CA ALA A 389 25.70 18.61 12.69
C ALA A 389 27.05 18.17 13.27
N GLN A 390 27.14 16.94 13.79
CA GLN A 390 28.35 16.42 14.43
C GLN A 390 29.54 16.41 13.47
N ARG A 391 30.56 17.16 13.86
CA ARG A 391 31.90 17.15 13.26
C ARG A 391 32.91 17.13 14.40
N GLU A 392 33.34 15.93 14.76
CA GLU A 392 34.33 15.75 15.81
C GLU A 392 35.68 16.31 15.37
N ARG A 393 36.50 16.68 16.36
CA ARG A 393 37.88 17.09 16.14
C ARG A 393 38.80 16.16 16.91
N ASP A 394 39.93 15.82 16.31
CA ASP A 394 40.99 15.11 17.02
C ASP A 394 41.64 16.00 18.09
N HIS A 395 42.54 15.43 18.90
CA HIS A 395 43.30 16.16 19.91
C HIS A 395 44.15 17.31 19.34
N PHE A 396 44.33 17.38 18.01
CA PHE A 396 45.04 18.43 17.30
C PHE A 396 44.10 19.47 16.65
N GLY A 397 42.78 19.38 16.91
CA GLY A 397 41.78 20.29 16.38
C GLY A 397 41.39 20.05 14.92
N ARG A 398 41.86 18.97 14.28
CA ARG A 398 41.52 18.60 12.90
C ARG A 398 40.18 17.89 12.87
N LEU A 399 39.37 18.17 11.85
CA LEU A 399 38.06 17.55 11.69
C LEU A 399 38.21 16.05 11.39
N LEU A 400 37.58 15.22 12.21
CA LEU A 400 37.45 13.79 11.94
C LEU A 400 36.46 13.54 10.79
N PRO A 401 36.58 12.39 10.09
CA PRO A 401 35.56 11.95 9.16
C PRO A 401 34.19 11.93 9.84
N ALA A 402 33.17 12.32 9.09
CA ALA A 402 31.81 12.28 9.61
C ALA A 402 31.36 10.85 9.88
N ASP A 403 30.67 10.63 11.00
CA ASP A 403 29.96 9.38 11.28
C ASP A 403 28.71 9.25 10.38
N THR A 404 28.91 8.71 9.19
CA THR A 404 27.82 8.49 8.22
C THR A 404 26.91 7.33 8.62
N ASP A 405 27.43 6.37 9.38
CA ASP A 405 26.69 5.16 9.77
C ASP A 405 25.72 5.47 10.92
N GLY A 406 26.16 6.25 11.92
CA GLY A 406 25.29 6.77 12.96
C GLY A 406 24.19 7.67 12.42
N PHE A 407 24.52 8.57 11.48
CA PHE A 407 23.50 9.39 10.80
C PHE A 407 22.49 8.52 10.03
N ALA A 408 22.96 7.54 9.23
CA ALA A 408 22.08 6.64 8.49
C ALA A 408 21.19 5.80 9.42
N ALA A 409 21.70 5.40 10.59
CA ALA A 409 20.93 4.71 11.62
C ALA A 409 19.80 5.57 12.20
N TYR A 410 20.08 6.83 12.56
CA TYR A 410 19.04 7.75 13.06
C TYR A 410 18.02 8.11 11.98
N TRP A 411 18.46 8.32 10.74
CA TRP A 411 17.56 8.58 9.63
C TRP A 411 16.63 7.38 9.37
N LEU A 412 17.18 6.16 9.34
CA LEU A 412 16.40 4.94 9.18
C LEU A 412 15.42 4.75 10.35
N ALA A 413 15.85 5.01 11.58
CA ALA A 413 15.00 4.92 12.77
C ALA A 413 13.83 5.91 12.70
N ALA A 414 14.08 7.17 12.30
CA ALA A 414 13.05 8.18 12.09
C ALA A 414 12.05 7.79 10.99
N ALA A 415 12.53 7.31 9.84
CA ALA A 415 11.68 6.84 8.75
C ALA A 415 10.80 5.66 9.17
N ARG A 416 11.39 4.67 9.86
CA ARG A 416 10.67 3.47 10.33
C ARG A 416 9.68 3.80 11.45
N TYR A 417 10.03 4.71 12.35
CA TYR A 417 9.12 5.15 13.41
C TYR A 417 7.89 5.83 12.81
N SER A 418 8.07 6.72 11.82
CA SER A 418 6.95 7.43 11.18
C SER A 418 6.01 6.46 10.45
N ALA A 419 6.57 5.47 9.75
CA ALA A 419 5.79 4.40 9.12
C ALA A 419 5.02 3.55 10.17
N ALA A 420 5.67 3.17 11.27
CA ALA A 420 5.04 2.38 12.33
C ALA A 420 3.91 3.14 13.05
N VAL A 421 4.07 4.46 13.28
CA VAL A 421 3.00 5.30 13.83
C VAL A 421 1.83 5.39 12.84
N SER A 422 2.09 5.56 11.54
CA SER A 422 1.05 5.56 10.53
C SER A 422 0.28 4.24 10.49
N GLU A 423 0.98 3.10 10.49
CA GLU A 423 0.37 1.77 10.56
C GLU A 423 -0.48 1.58 11.84
N SER A 424 0.04 2.01 12.99
CA SER A 424 -0.68 1.91 14.27
C SER A 424 -1.93 2.78 14.31
N LEU A 425 -1.85 4.02 13.79
CA LEU A 425 -3.00 4.92 13.71
C LEU A 425 -4.03 4.44 12.69
N CYS A 426 -3.59 3.90 11.55
CA CYS A 426 -4.46 3.24 10.58
C CYS A 426 -5.25 2.10 11.24
N SER A 427 -4.53 1.19 11.90
CA SER A 427 -5.12 0.04 12.60
C SER A 427 -6.14 0.45 13.66
N ALA A 428 -5.83 1.48 14.45
CA ALA A 428 -6.73 2.02 15.46
C ALA A 428 -7.98 2.66 14.82
N ALA A 429 -7.84 3.35 13.69
CA ALA A 429 -8.95 4.00 13.01
C ALA A 429 -9.95 3.01 12.38
N TRP A 430 -9.50 1.80 12.04
CA TRP A 430 -10.39 0.70 11.63
C TRP A 430 -11.11 0.02 12.81
N ASN A 431 -10.70 0.31 14.05
CA ASN A 431 -11.30 -0.22 15.29
C ASN A 431 -11.72 0.92 16.24
N PRO A 432 -12.64 1.81 15.84
CA PRO A 432 -13.01 2.98 16.64
C PRO A 432 -13.67 2.62 17.98
N THR A 433 -14.27 1.42 18.09
CA THR A 433 -14.91 0.86 19.30
C THR A 433 -13.94 0.21 20.29
N GLY A 434 -12.69 0.68 20.34
CA GLY A 434 -11.87 0.55 21.53
C GLY A 434 -12.45 1.39 22.68
N GLU A 435 -13.68 1.09 23.11
CA GLU A 435 -14.16 1.51 24.42
C GLU A 435 -13.11 1.06 25.43
N VAL A 436 -12.58 2.08 26.11
CA VAL A 436 -12.12 2.02 27.47
C VAL A 436 -12.92 0.94 28.22
N GLN A 437 -12.39 -0.28 28.31
CA GLN A 437 -12.69 -1.17 29.43
C GLN A 437 -12.08 -0.50 30.66
N GLY A 438 -12.73 0.58 31.07
CA GLY A 438 -12.54 1.20 32.35
C GLY A 438 -12.93 0.14 33.35
N VAL A 439 -11.93 -0.34 34.08
CA VAL A 439 -11.99 -0.74 35.48
C VAL A 439 -13.41 -0.52 36.02
N SER A 440 -14.24 -1.55 35.97
CA SER A 440 -15.45 -1.61 36.78
C SER A 440 -14.97 -1.73 38.22
N GLY A 441 -14.58 -0.58 38.79
CA GLY A 441 -14.34 -0.41 40.20
C GLY A 441 -15.69 -0.56 40.89
N GLY A 442 -16.07 -1.81 41.18
CA GLY A 442 -17.06 -2.08 42.21
C GLY A 442 -16.56 -1.47 43.52
N PRO A 443 -17.44 -0.83 44.31
CA PRO A 443 -17.04 -0.25 45.58
C PRO A 443 -16.43 -1.34 46.48
N PRO A 444 -15.35 -1.05 47.22
CA PRO A 444 -14.73 -2.05 48.08
C PRO A 444 -15.73 -2.52 49.14
N ALA A 445 -15.96 -3.83 49.19
CA ALA A 445 -16.73 -4.48 50.23
C ALA A 445 -16.10 -4.17 51.59
N ALA A 446 -16.90 -3.62 52.51
CA ALA A 446 -16.50 -3.38 53.89
C ALA A 446 -16.09 -4.70 54.54
N ALA A 447 -14.83 -4.78 54.96
CA ALA A 447 -14.32 -5.90 55.74
C ALA A 447 -15.01 -5.92 57.11
N ALA A 448 -15.81 -6.96 57.35
CA ALA A 448 -16.32 -7.29 58.67
C ALA A 448 -15.14 -7.68 59.58
N ARG A 449 -15.05 -7.03 60.74
CA ARG A 449 -14.13 -7.42 61.82
C ARG A 449 -14.59 -8.79 62.36
N PRO A 450 -13.69 -9.77 62.55
CA PRO A 450 -14.04 -10.92 63.35
C PRO A 450 -14.12 -10.51 64.82
N ALA A 451 -15.20 -10.94 65.47
CA ALA A 451 -15.29 -10.97 66.93
C ALA A 451 -14.58 -12.22 67.46
N VAL A 452 -14.02 -12.05 68.66
CA VAL A 452 -13.29 -12.99 69.53
C VAL A 452 -11.80 -13.09 69.26
#